data_AF-A0A3A9BIS7-F1
#
_entry.id   AF-A0A3A9BIS7-F1
#
_cell.length_a   1.000
_cell.length_b   1.000
_cell.length_c   1.000
_cell.angle_alpha   90.00
_cell.angle_beta   90.00
_cell.angle_gamma   90.00
#
_symmetry.space_group_name_H-M   'P 1'
#
loop_
_entity.id
_entity.type
_entity.pdbx_description
1 polymer ?
#
loop_
_entity_poly.entity_id
_entity_poly.type
_entity_poly.pdbx_seq_one_letter_code
_entity_poly.pdbx_strand_id
1 'polypeptide(L)'
;MAVAAAIAAIFISAVLISGCGKLPELDKLADLEFIEETEPEILQGTPEGSILSWNGEDVIPAYSGTPWAEVHGNSPYFSEGARDPDVFESYSDLDDLGRCGQAYANICETLMPMEERGQIGQVKPSGWHTVKYPEQISDLYLYNRCHLIGFQLAGENANEKNLVTGTRYLNIEGMLPFENEIADHVHETKHHVLYRVTPVFLDDDLVCRGVEMEAMCIEDNGKTNGSGVCFHVFAYNVQPGIGIDYATGESWVEDNGKESGETDPAGIQDDERGTGKQEYAININTGKFHLLDCASVQKVNPENIKFWTCARDELIEDGYSPCGVCKP
;
A
#
# COMPACT_ATOMS: atom_id res chain seq x y z
N MET A 1 24.37 9.74 40.58
CA MET A 1 23.70 10.88 41.22
C MET A 1 22.43 11.14 40.43
N ALA A 2 21.34 11.39 41.13
CA ALA A 2 19.94 11.17 40.72
C ALA A 2 19.51 11.81 39.39
N VAL A 3 18.78 11.04 38.58
CA VAL A 3 17.85 11.56 37.57
C VAL A 3 16.46 11.50 38.22
N ALA A 4 15.87 12.68 38.42
CA ALA A 4 14.56 12.84 39.03
C ALA A 4 13.49 12.81 37.93
N ALA A 5 12.55 11.87 38.05
CA ALA A 5 11.32 11.83 37.27
C ALA A 5 10.40 12.99 37.68
N ALA A 6 9.99 13.81 36.72
CA ALA A 6 8.96 14.82 36.92
C ALA A 6 7.60 14.24 36.52
N ILE A 7 6.78 13.92 37.52
CA ILE A 7 5.37 13.53 37.34
C ILE A 7 4.56 14.81 37.13
N ALA A 8 3.92 14.93 35.96
CA ALA A 8 2.93 15.97 35.71
C ALA A 8 1.62 15.61 36.43
N ALA A 9 1.25 16.40 37.43
CA ALA A 9 -0.03 16.29 38.12
C ALA A 9 -1.10 17.11 37.39
N ILE A 10 -2.11 16.43 36.83
CA ILE A 10 -3.29 17.10 36.26
C ILE A 10 -4.23 17.48 37.42
N PHE A 11 -4.35 18.77 37.69
CA PHE A 11 -5.37 19.33 38.57
C PHE A 11 -6.70 19.46 37.81
N ILE A 12 -7.66 18.58 38.10
CA ILE A 12 -9.06 18.79 37.67
C ILE A 12 -9.72 19.66 38.75
N SER A 13 -9.93 20.93 38.41
CA SER A 13 -10.70 21.87 39.21
C SER A 13 -12.20 21.59 39.00
N ALA A 14 -12.85 21.00 40.01
CA ALA A 14 -14.28 20.73 39.99
C ALA A 14 -15.09 22.03 40.16
N VAL A 15 -15.70 22.52 39.08
CA VAL A 15 -16.74 23.55 39.14
C VAL A 15 -18.08 22.85 39.34
N LEU A 16 -18.64 22.95 40.55
CA LEU A 16 -19.99 22.53 40.88
C LEU A 16 -21.01 23.52 40.29
N ILE A 17 -21.77 23.08 39.29
CA ILE A 17 -23.07 23.69 38.95
C ILE A 17 -24.13 22.61 39.07
N SER A 18 -25.07 22.85 39.98
CA SER A 18 -26.24 22.03 40.23
C SER A 18 -27.26 22.18 39.10
N GLY A 19 -27.71 21.07 38.51
CA GLY A 19 -28.82 21.05 37.57
C GLY A 19 -29.17 19.63 37.14
N CYS A 20 -30.34 19.14 37.54
CA CYS A 20 -30.88 17.85 37.11
C CYS A 20 -31.11 17.82 35.58
N GLY A 21 -30.33 17.01 34.90
CA GLY A 21 -30.53 16.56 33.53
C GLY A 21 -29.45 15.54 33.21
N LYS A 22 -29.83 14.33 32.78
CA LYS A 22 -28.87 13.31 32.34
C LYS A 22 -28.08 13.87 31.16
N LEU A 23 -26.81 14.20 31.39
CA LEU A 23 -25.81 14.38 30.35
C LEU A 23 -25.45 12.98 29.79
N PRO A 24 -25.33 12.82 28.46
CA PRO A 24 -24.80 11.59 27.90
C PRO A 24 -23.35 11.39 28.34
N GLU A 25 -22.99 10.14 28.66
CA GLU A 25 -21.62 9.70 28.98
C GLU A 25 -20.63 10.22 27.94
N LEU A 26 -19.70 11.06 28.41
CA LEU A 26 -18.58 11.59 27.66
C LEU A 26 -17.36 10.65 27.77
N ASP A 27 -17.63 9.34 27.86
CA ASP A 27 -16.66 8.27 28.13
C ASP A 27 -16.49 7.30 26.94
N LYS A 28 -17.01 7.63 25.75
CA LYS A 28 -16.93 6.75 24.56
C LYS A 28 -16.08 7.30 23.40
N LEU A 29 -15.20 8.24 23.69
CA LEU A 29 -14.26 8.81 22.70
C LEU A 29 -12.78 8.57 23.11
N ALA A 30 -12.54 7.69 24.08
CA ALA A 30 -11.22 7.50 24.69
C ALA A 30 -10.43 6.29 24.17
N ASP A 31 -11.00 5.45 23.28
CA ASP A 31 -10.37 4.19 22.87
C ASP A 31 -9.75 4.24 21.46
N LEU A 32 -9.46 5.43 20.93
CA LEU A 32 -8.45 5.59 19.89
C LEU A 32 -7.09 5.75 20.58
N GLU A 33 -6.58 4.65 21.13
CA GLU A 33 -5.18 4.59 21.55
C GLU A 33 -4.32 4.68 20.29
N PHE A 34 -3.86 5.91 19.99
CA PHE A 34 -2.64 6.09 19.21
C PHE A 34 -1.53 5.35 19.96
N ILE A 35 -1.08 4.24 19.38
CA ILE A 35 0.12 3.56 19.83
C ILE A 35 1.26 4.57 19.60
N GLU A 36 1.91 5.00 20.67
CA GLU A 36 3.16 5.77 20.58
C GLU A 36 4.11 4.99 19.68
N GLU A 37 4.59 5.61 18.61
CA GLU A 37 5.59 5.05 17.71
C GLU A 37 6.84 4.69 18.53
N THR A 38 6.94 3.41 18.91
CA THR A 38 8.21 2.85 19.35
C THR A 38 9.03 2.62 18.09
N GLU A 39 10.04 3.46 17.88
CA GLU A 39 11.08 3.22 16.88
C GLU A 39 11.55 1.76 16.99
N PRO A 40 11.60 1.00 15.88
CA PRO A 40 12.02 -0.39 15.95
C PRO A 40 13.51 -0.46 16.34
N GLU A 41 13.79 -0.95 17.56
CA GLU A 41 15.16 -1.28 17.96
C GLU A 41 15.64 -2.53 17.19
N ILE A 42 16.83 -2.46 16.58
CA ILE A 42 17.49 -3.64 16.00
C ILE A 42 17.78 -4.65 17.13
N LEU A 43 16.95 -5.68 17.22
CA LEU A 43 17.11 -6.79 18.16
C LEU A 43 18.39 -7.57 17.83
N GLN A 44 19.42 -7.42 18.67
CA GLN A 44 20.65 -8.20 18.55
C GLN A 44 20.32 -9.70 18.57
N GLY A 45 20.57 -10.39 17.46
CA GLY A 45 20.32 -11.82 17.31
C GLY A 45 19.26 -12.20 16.28
N THR A 46 18.66 -11.24 15.58
CA THR A 46 17.88 -11.52 14.36
C THR A 46 18.78 -12.08 13.26
N PRO A 47 18.34 -13.12 12.50
CA PRO A 47 19.07 -13.61 11.34
C PRO A 47 19.39 -12.47 10.35
N GLU A 48 20.54 -12.53 9.69
CA GLU A 48 20.94 -11.52 8.72
C GLU A 48 19.86 -11.33 7.64
N GLY A 49 19.43 -10.08 7.41
CA GLY A 49 18.38 -9.72 6.46
C GLY A 49 16.93 -9.88 6.95
N SER A 50 16.72 -10.38 8.17
CA SER A 50 15.38 -10.36 8.81
C SER A 50 15.10 -9.00 9.47
N ILE A 51 13.82 -8.65 9.56
CA ILE A 51 13.35 -7.41 10.17
C ILE A 51 12.28 -7.73 11.24
N LEU A 52 11.88 -6.73 12.02
CA LEU A 52 10.78 -6.87 12.97
C LEU A 52 9.47 -6.43 12.34
N SER A 53 8.36 -6.97 12.85
CA SER A 53 7.04 -6.42 12.60
C SER A 53 6.93 -4.98 13.11
N TRP A 54 5.91 -4.26 12.66
CA TRP A 54 5.67 -2.85 12.92
C TRP A 54 5.54 -2.56 14.42
N ASN A 55 5.07 -3.53 15.20
CA ASN A 55 4.96 -3.46 16.66
C ASN A 55 6.16 -4.09 17.40
N GLY A 56 7.16 -4.60 16.69
CA GLY A 56 8.35 -5.22 17.27
C GLY A 56 8.16 -6.60 17.89
N GLU A 57 6.99 -7.22 17.78
CA GLU A 57 6.66 -8.47 18.48
C GLU A 57 7.07 -9.74 17.72
N ASP A 58 7.12 -9.69 16.39
CA ASP A 58 7.41 -10.83 15.52
C ASP A 58 8.62 -10.56 14.62
N VAL A 59 9.35 -11.63 14.30
CA VAL A 59 10.48 -11.57 13.36
C VAL A 59 9.98 -11.95 11.97
N ILE A 60 10.12 -11.04 11.02
CA ILE A 60 9.84 -11.24 9.61
C ILE A 60 11.11 -11.79 8.94
N PRO A 61 11.07 -12.97 8.30
CA PRO A 61 12.25 -13.56 7.70
C PRO A 61 12.81 -12.69 6.56
N ALA A 62 14.07 -12.91 6.21
CA ALA A 62 14.64 -12.31 5.01
C ALA A 62 13.91 -12.82 3.76
N TYR A 63 13.78 -11.98 2.74
CA TYR A 63 13.21 -12.38 1.45
C TYR A 63 13.96 -13.58 0.86
N SER A 64 13.22 -14.67 0.58
CA SER A 64 13.78 -15.92 0.08
C SER A 64 13.17 -16.37 -1.26
N GLY A 65 12.61 -15.43 -2.03
CA GLY A 65 12.01 -15.70 -3.34
C GLY A 65 10.49 -15.85 -3.36
N THR A 66 9.82 -15.64 -2.22
CA THR A 66 8.35 -15.56 -2.15
C THR A 66 7.91 -14.10 -1.92
N PRO A 67 6.85 -13.64 -2.60
CA PRO A 67 6.44 -12.23 -2.54
C PRO A 67 5.94 -11.78 -1.16
N TRP A 68 5.56 -12.71 -0.29
CA TRP A 68 5.18 -12.45 1.09
C TRP A 68 5.66 -13.56 2.05
N ALA A 69 5.55 -13.29 3.35
CA ALA A 69 5.69 -14.26 4.43
C ALA A 69 4.54 -14.11 5.43
N GLU A 70 4.14 -15.21 6.08
CA GLU A 70 3.19 -15.16 7.19
C GLU A 70 3.84 -14.52 8.42
N VAL A 71 3.08 -13.69 9.13
CA VAL A 71 3.49 -13.03 10.38
C VAL A 71 2.52 -13.46 11.47
N HIS A 72 2.99 -13.58 12.71
CA HIS A 72 2.15 -13.95 13.86
C HIS A 72 1.32 -15.23 13.66
N GLY A 73 1.87 -16.24 12.98
CA GLY A 73 1.13 -17.46 12.64
C GLY A 73 -0.08 -17.23 11.74
N ASN A 74 -0.01 -16.21 10.88
CA ASN A 74 -1.05 -15.75 9.97
C ASN A 74 -2.32 -15.24 10.68
N SER A 75 -2.18 -14.75 11.92
CA SER A 75 -3.26 -14.20 12.72
C SER A 75 -3.08 -12.68 12.91
N PRO A 76 -4.11 -11.86 12.63
CA PRO A 76 -4.07 -10.42 12.92
C PRO A 76 -3.92 -10.11 14.41
N TYR A 77 -3.42 -8.91 14.72
CA TYR A 77 -3.38 -8.35 16.08
C TYR A 77 -4.68 -7.67 16.52
N PHE A 78 -5.76 -7.76 15.74
CA PHE A 78 -7.03 -7.12 16.09
C PHE A 78 -7.58 -7.66 17.41
N SER A 79 -7.89 -6.74 18.33
CA SER A 79 -8.51 -7.09 19.62
C SER A 79 -9.98 -7.51 19.41
N GLU A 80 -10.56 -8.23 20.38
CA GLU A 80 -11.98 -8.60 20.32
C GLU A 80 -12.93 -7.37 20.33
N GLY A 81 -12.45 -6.22 20.81
CA GLY A 81 -13.20 -4.97 20.86
C GLY A 81 -13.29 -4.23 19.52
N ALA A 82 -12.43 -4.55 18.55
CA ALA A 82 -12.40 -3.93 17.22
C ALA A 82 -13.53 -4.38 16.28
N ARG A 83 -14.56 -5.07 16.80
CA ARG A 83 -15.63 -5.75 16.04
C ARG A 83 -16.87 -4.88 15.81
N ASP A 84 -16.71 -3.56 15.77
CA ASP A 84 -17.80 -2.65 15.40
C ASP A 84 -17.96 -2.65 13.86
N PRO A 85 -19.14 -3.00 13.30
CA PRO A 85 -19.36 -2.96 11.85
C PRO A 85 -19.50 -1.54 11.29
N ASP A 86 -19.34 -0.49 12.12
CA ASP A 86 -19.33 0.88 11.62
C ASP A 86 -18.30 1.06 10.49
N VAL A 87 -18.75 1.74 9.44
CA VAL A 87 -17.95 1.99 8.24
C VAL A 87 -16.95 3.09 8.54
N PHE A 88 -15.66 2.81 8.35
CA PHE A 88 -14.61 3.81 8.53
C PHE A 88 -13.41 3.55 7.62
N GLU A 89 -12.67 4.63 7.39
CA GLU A 89 -11.32 4.67 6.85
C GLU A 89 -10.50 5.62 7.71
N SER A 90 -9.25 5.25 7.97
CA SER A 90 -8.31 6.04 8.76
C SER A 90 -6.93 5.92 8.13
N TYR A 91 -6.32 7.07 7.86
CA TYR A 91 -5.00 7.18 7.27
C TYR A 91 -4.14 8.03 8.19
N SER A 92 -3.03 7.47 8.65
CA SER A 92 -2.10 8.17 9.52
C SER A 92 -1.56 9.43 8.84
N ASP A 93 -1.21 10.43 9.64
CA ASP A 93 -0.40 11.53 9.12
C ASP A 93 0.94 10.99 8.59
N LEU A 94 1.54 11.73 7.65
CA LEU A 94 2.90 11.44 7.25
C LEU A 94 3.82 11.74 8.44
N ASP A 95 4.86 10.93 8.62
CA ASP A 95 5.85 11.19 9.66
C ASP A 95 6.79 12.36 9.31
N ASP A 96 7.75 12.65 10.19
CA ASP A 96 8.69 13.76 10.02
C ASP A 96 9.61 13.63 8.78
N LEU A 97 9.73 12.42 8.21
CA LEU A 97 10.46 12.15 6.96
C LEU A 97 9.53 12.15 5.73
N GLY A 98 8.24 12.45 5.92
CA GLY A 98 7.23 12.45 4.87
C GLY A 98 6.79 11.06 4.44
N ARG A 99 6.99 10.05 5.29
CA ARG A 99 6.66 8.65 5.00
C ARG A 99 5.21 8.35 5.40
N CYS A 100 4.55 7.48 4.66
CA CYS A 100 3.20 7.02 5.04
C CYS A 100 3.26 6.18 6.30
N GLY A 101 2.38 6.48 7.25
CA GLY A 101 2.08 5.59 8.36
C GLY A 101 1.01 4.55 8.00
N GLN A 102 0.37 4.01 9.04
CA GLN A 102 -0.66 2.99 8.93
C GLN A 102 -1.92 3.49 8.21
N ALA A 103 -2.50 2.62 7.38
CA ALA A 103 -3.85 2.75 6.83
C ALA A 103 -4.76 1.66 7.41
N TYR A 104 -5.96 2.04 7.84
CA TYR A 104 -6.89 1.15 8.54
C TYR A 104 -8.32 1.42 8.11
N ALA A 105 -9.06 0.39 7.73
CA ALA A 105 -10.44 0.53 7.31
C ALA A 105 -11.29 -0.69 7.65
N ASN A 106 -12.60 -0.47 7.71
CA ASN A 106 -13.58 -1.54 7.77
C ASN A 106 -14.22 -1.73 6.39
N ILE A 107 -13.59 -2.56 5.57
CA ILE A 107 -13.93 -2.73 4.16
C ILE A 107 -15.32 -3.38 4.03
N CYS A 108 -16.19 -2.73 3.28
CA CYS A 108 -17.55 -3.16 2.99
C CYS A 108 -18.02 -2.57 1.65
N GLU A 109 -19.18 -3.01 1.16
CA GLU A 109 -19.75 -2.48 -0.11
C GLU A 109 -19.90 -0.96 -0.15
N THR A 110 -20.07 -0.31 1.01
CA THR A 110 -20.25 1.14 1.06
C THR A 110 -18.95 1.90 0.72
N LEU A 111 -17.79 1.32 1.04
CA LEU A 111 -16.47 1.91 0.75
C LEU A 111 -16.00 1.62 -0.67
N MET A 112 -16.47 0.51 -1.25
CA MET A 112 -16.02 0.09 -2.58
C MET A 112 -16.50 1.06 -3.67
N PRO A 113 -15.61 1.52 -4.57
CA PRO A 113 -15.96 2.50 -5.57
C PRO A 113 -16.86 1.90 -6.66
N MET A 114 -17.85 2.69 -7.08
CA MET A 114 -18.65 2.41 -8.27
C MET A 114 -18.09 3.10 -9.53
N GLU A 115 -17.10 3.98 -9.34
CA GLU A 115 -16.49 4.79 -10.39
C GLU A 115 -15.12 4.27 -10.81
N GLU A 116 -14.66 4.70 -11.99
CA GLU A 116 -13.31 4.41 -12.45
C GLU A 116 -12.28 5.15 -11.59
N ARG A 117 -11.12 4.52 -11.37
CA ARG A 117 -9.98 5.12 -10.69
C ARG A 117 -9.54 6.41 -11.39
N GLY A 118 -9.32 7.45 -10.59
CA GLY A 118 -8.77 8.73 -11.00
C GLY A 118 -7.24 8.77 -11.00
N GLN A 119 -6.69 9.88 -11.49
CA GLN A 119 -5.24 10.04 -11.65
C GLN A 119 -4.52 10.27 -10.32
N ILE A 120 -3.37 9.62 -10.17
CA ILE A 120 -2.53 9.75 -8.98
C ILE A 120 -1.07 10.16 -9.28
N GLY A 121 -0.74 10.39 -10.55
CA GLY A 121 0.63 10.67 -11.01
C GLY A 121 1.31 11.88 -10.36
N GLN A 122 0.53 12.82 -9.83
CA GLN A 122 1.02 14.00 -9.11
C GLN A 122 1.65 13.67 -7.75
N VAL A 123 1.25 12.58 -7.11
CA VAL A 123 1.75 12.20 -5.77
C VAL A 123 3.15 11.61 -5.92
N LYS A 124 4.08 12.03 -5.06
CA LYS A 124 5.44 11.49 -5.01
C LYS A 124 5.73 11.11 -3.55
N PRO A 125 5.55 9.83 -3.18
CA PRO A 125 5.83 9.38 -1.83
C PRO A 125 7.31 9.56 -1.45
N SER A 126 7.63 9.36 -0.18
CA SER A 126 9.02 9.30 0.28
C SER A 126 9.86 8.34 -0.57
N GLY A 127 11.09 8.74 -0.89
CA GLY A 127 12.02 7.94 -1.69
C GLY A 127 11.62 7.74 -3.17
N TRP A 128 10.68 8.51 -3.70
CA TRP A 128 10.19 8.32 -5.07
C TRP A 128 11.25 8.63 -6.15
N HIS A 129 11.47 7.65 -7.03
CA HIS A 129 12.23 7.80 -8.28
C HIS A 129 11.44 7.29 -9.47
N THR A 130 11.59 7.94 -10.62
CA THR A 130 11.05 7.44 -11.88
C THR A 130 12.16 6.72 -12.64
N VAL A 131 12.27 5.40 -12.46
CA VAL A 131 13.33 4.57 -13.04
C VAL A 131 12.76 3.40 -13.85
N LYS A 132 13.45 3.03 -14.94
CA LYS A 132 13.03 2.00 -15.89
C LYS A 132 14.06 0.88 -16.03
N TYR A 133 13.60 -0.37 -16.07
CA TYR A 133 14.37 -1.60 -16.31
C TYR A 133 13.71 -2.45 -17.40
N PRO A 134 13.97 -2.15 -18.69
CA PRO A 134 13.27 -2.79 -19.81
C PRO A 134 13.53 -4.28 -19.98
N GLU A 135 14.64 -4.79 -19.42
CA GLU A 135 15.01 -6.21 -19.52
C GLU A 135 14.46 -7.04 -18.35
N GLN A 136 14.25 -6.42 -17.19
CA GLN A 136 13.86 -7.06 -15.94
C GLN A 136 12.36 -6.91 -15.64
N ILE A 137 11.73 -5.82 -16.11
CA ILE A 137 10.36 -5.44 -15.75
C ILE A 137 9.52 -5.22 -17.00
N SER A 138 8.40 -5.95 -17.10
CA SER A 138 7.58 -6.04 -18.31
C SER A 138 6.87 -4.74 -18.71
N ASP A 139 6.54 -3.88 -17.75
CA ASP A 139 5.97 -2.54 -17.95
C ASP A 139 7.01 -1.42 -17.77
N LEU A 140 8.29 -1.79 -17.77
CA LEU A 140 9.47 -0.94 -17.68
C LEU A 140 9.71 -0.34 -16.30
N TYR A 141 8.71 0.09 -15.55
CA TYR A 141 8.91 0.89 -14.34
C TYR A 141 9.15 0.06 -13.07
N LEU A 142 10.15 0.43 -12.27
CA LEU A 142 10.38 -0.22 -10.97
C LEU A 142 9.28 0.12 -9.96
N TYR A 143 9.11 1.41 -9.71
CA TYR A 143 8.23 1.89 -8.65
C TYR A 143 6.85 2.27 -9.17
N ASN A 144 5.85 1.78 -8.44
CA ASN A 144 4.47 2.17 -8.51
C ASN A 144 4.15 3.06 -7.31
N ARG A 145 3.18 3.96 -7.48
CA ARG A 145 2.51 4.61 -6.35
C ARG A 145 1.56 3.59 -5.75
N CYS A 146 2.11 2.79 -4.85
CA CYS A 146 1.47 1.60 -4.32
C CYS A 146 0.51 2.03 -3.21
N HIS A 147 -0.77 1.70 -3.39
CA HIS A 147 -1.81 1.98 -2.41
C HIS A 147 -1.62 1.09 -1.18
N LEU A 148 -1.74 1.65 0.03
CA LEU A 148 -1.80 0.81 1.24
C LEU A 148 -3.15 0.12 1.34
N ILE A 149 -4.24 0.86 1.12
CA ILE A 149 -5.57 0.32 0.87
C ILE A 149 -5.90 0.58 -0.60
N GLY A 150 -5.92 -0.49 -1.40
CA GLY A 150 -6.20 -0.42 -2.82
C GLY A 150 -7.51 0.28 -3.16
N PHE A 151 -7.50 1.03 -4.27
CA PHE A 151 -8.68 1.75 -4.78
C PHE A 151 -9.94 0.86 -4.82
N GLN A 152 -9.80 -0.41 -5.22
CA GLN A 152 -10.95 -1.34 -5.31
C GLN A 152 -11.66 -1.58 -3.96
N LEU A 153 -10.99 -1.33 -2.83
CA LEU A 153 -11.53 -1.57 -1.49
C LEU A 153 -12.16 -0.33 -0.87
N ALA A 154 -11.64 0.87 -1.17
CA ALA A 154 -11.98 2.11 -0.46
C ALA A 154 -12.18 3.34 -1.36
N GLY A 155 -11.94 3.25 -2.67
CA GLY A 155 -12.19 4.35 -3.61
C GLY A 155 -11.20 5.52 -3.54
N GLU A 156 -10.21 5.47 -2.65
CA GLU A 156 -9.22 6.53 -2.51
C GLU A 156 -8.26 6.60 -3.70
N ASN A 157 -8.21 7.78 -4.34
CA ASN A 157 -7.33 8.05 -5.47
C ASN A 157 -5.98 8.59 -4.99
N ALA A 158 -5.76 9.90 -5.10
CA ALA A 158 -4.47 10.55 -4.89
C ALA A 158 -4.24 10.99 -3.43
N ASN A 159 -4.58 10.11 -2.49
CA ASN A 159 -4.38 10.36 -1.07
C ASN A 159 -2.90 10.14 -0.72
N GLU A 160 -2.20 11.24 -0.42
CA GLU A 160 -0.76 11.21 -0.11
C GLU A 160 -0.43 10.37 1.12
N LYS A 161 -1.40 10.10 2.00
CA LYS A 161 -1.27 9.26 3.20
C LYS A 161 -1.55 7.77 2.95
N ASN A 162 -1.88 7.42 1.71
CA ASN A 162 -2.23 6.05 1.31
C ASN A 162 -1.34 5.55 0.17
N LEU A 163 -0.23 6.23 -0.15
CA LEU A 163 0.62 5.90 -1.29
C LEU A 163 2.09 5.81 -0.88
N VAL A 164 2.70 4.65 -1.05
CA VAL A 164 4.13 4.44 -0.82
C VAL A 164 4.88 4.22 -2.14
N THR A 165 6.20 4.47 -2.11
CA THR A 165 7.11 4.04 -3.17
C THR A 165 7.26 2.52 -3.09
N GLY A 166 6.39 1.80 -3.80
CA GLY A 166 6.37 0.34 -3.82
C GLY A 166 6.84 -0.21 -5.15
N THR A 167 7.57 -1.32 -5.17
CA THR A 167 7.92 -1.97 -6.44
C THR A 167 6.67 -2.50 -7.13
N ARG A 168 6.78 -2.69 -8.44
CA ARG A 168 5.75 -3.38 -9.22
C ARG A 168 5.46 -4.80 -8.67
N TYR A 169 6.51 -5.49 -8.24
CA TYR A 169 6.40 -6.83 -7.67
C TYR A 169 5.64 -6.83 -6.33
N LEU A 170 5.93 -5.87 -5.43
CA LEU A 170 5.12 -5.67 -4.22
C LEU A 170 3.65 -5.45 -4.58
N ASN A 171 3.40 -4.49 -5.47
CA ASN A 171 2.04 -4.06 -5.79
C ASN A 171 1.19 -5.18 -6.43
N ILE A 172 1.78 -6.02 -7.29
CA ILE A 172 1.03 -7.01 -8.09
C ILE A 172 1.16 -8.43 -7.55
N GLU A 173 2.35 -8.85 -7.14
CA GLU A 173 2.59 -10.21 -6.64
C GLU A 173 2.47 -10.28 -5.10
N GLY A 174 2.80 -9.19 -4.40
CA GLY A 174 2.75 -9.11 -2.94
C GLY A 174 1.36 -8.82 -2.39
N MET A 175 0.73 -7.72 -2.82
CA MET A 175 -0.50 -7.20 -2.20
C MET A 175 -1.78 -7.64 -2.89
N LEU A 176 -1.84 -7.52 -4.22
CA LEU A 176 -3.07 -7.71 -5.00
C LEU A 176 -3.80 -9.05 -4.75
N PRO A 177 -3.14 -10.21 -4.51
CA PRO A 177 -3.84 -11.45 -4.19
C PRO A 177 -4.72 -11.35 -2.95
N PHE A 178 -4.22 -10.70 -1.89
CA PHE A 178 -4.94 -10.51 -0.62
C PHE A 178 -6.05 -9.46 -0.76
N GLU A 179 -5.79 -8.39 -1.51
CA GLU A 179 -6.82 -7.38 -1.80
C GLU A 179 -7.99 -7.99 -2.57
N ASN A 180 -7.71 -8.87 -3.56
CA ASN A 180 -8.76 -9.58 -4.29
C ASN A 180 -9.54 -10.53 -3.38
N GLU A 181 -8.87 -11.23 -2.45
CA GLU A 181 -9.55 -12.09 -1.47
C GLU A 181 -10.55 -11.29 -0.62
N ILE A 182 -10.15 -10.11 -0.13
CA ILE A 182 -11.03 -9.20 0.60
C ILE A 182 -12.19 -8.73 -0.29
N ALA A 183 -11.88 -8.29 -1.51
CA ALA A 183 -12.87 -7.76 -2.44
C ALA A 183 -13.94 -8.79 -2.79
N ASP A 184 -13.52 -10.00 -3.16
CA ASP A 184 -14.39 -11.12 -3.49
C ASP A 184 -15.26 -11.50 -2.28
N HIS A 185 -14.67 -11.57 -1.08
CA HIS A 185 -15.43 -11.90 0.14
C HIS A 185 -16.55 -10.89 0.41
N VAL A 186 -16.26 -9.59 0.37
CA VAL A 186 -17.26 -8.54 0.59
C VAL A 186 -18.33 -8.58 -0.49
N HIS A 187 -17.97 -8.77 -1.76
CA HIS A 187 -18.94 -8.89 -2.84
C HIS A 187 -19.88 -10.10 -2.69
N GLU A 188 -19.36 -11.24 -2.26
CA GLU A 188 -20.13 -12.49 -2.12
C GLU A 188 -21.04 -12.49 -0.89
N THR A 189 -20.55 -11.95 0.23
CA THR A 189 -21.19 -12.13 1.54
C THR A 189 -21.88 -10.87 2.07
N LYS A 190 -21.46 -9.69 1.58
CA LYS A 190 -21.81 -8.38 2.13
C LYS A 190 -21.32 -8.15 3.56
N HIS A 191 -20.36 -8.96 4.00
CA HIS A 191 -19.71 -8.85 5.30
C HIS A 191 -18.71 -7.70 5.34
N HIS A 192 -18.25 -7.40 6.54
CA HIS A 192 -17.25 -6.39 6.84
C HIS A 192 -15.90 -7.06 7.08
N VAL A 193 -14.86 -6.54 6.43
CA VAL A 193 -13.49 -6.99 6.62
C VAL A 193 -12.68 -5.87 7.22
N LEU A 194 -12.30 -6.06 8.48
CA LEU A 194 -11.37 -5.20 9.17
C LEU A 194 -10.00 -5.38 8.52
N TYR A 195 -9.44 -4.31 7.96
CA TYR A 195 -8.24 -4.37 7.14
C TYR A 195 -7.26 -3.27 7.51
N ARG A 196 -6.01 -3.65 7.81
CA ARG A 196 -4.95 -2.75 8.22
C ARG A 196 -3.69 -3.03 7.42
N VAL A 197 -3.09 -1.98 6.91
CA VAL A 197 -1.81 -2.06 6.19
C VAL A 197 -0.82 -1.08 6.80
N THR A 198 0.31 -1.60 7.26
CA THR A 198 1.35 -0.83 7.93
C THR A 198 2.67 -0.96 7.16
N PRO A 199 3.19 0.12 6.56
CA PRO A 199 4.53 0.13 5.99
C PRO A 199 5.59 -0.09 7.07
N VAL A 200 6.58 -0.94 6.79
CA VAL A 200 7.70 -1.19 7.71
C VAL A 200 8.96 -0.53 7.15
N PHE A 201 9.44 0.51 7.83
CA PHE A 201 10.71 1.17 7.55
C PHE A 201 11.78 0.71 8.54
N LEU A 202 13.05 0.74 8.12
CA LEU A 202 14.19 0.59 9.01
C LEU A 202 14.85 1.96 9.19
N ASP A 203 15.04 2.38 10.43
CA ASP A 203 15.67 3.66 10.77
C ASP A 203 15.08 4.83 9.94
N ASP A 204 15.94 5.60 9.28
CA ASP A 204 15.59 6.76 8.44
C ASP A 204 15.31 6.38 6.98
N ASP A 205 15.07 5.10 6.66
CA ASP A 205 14.77 4.68 5.29
C ASP A 205 13.56 5.45 4.74
N LEU A 206 13.66 5.95 3.50
CA LEU A 206 12.58 6.65 2.81
C LEU A 206 11.67 5.71 2.02
N VAL A 207 12.15 4.49 1.72
CA VAL A 207 11.37 3.44 1.06
C VAL A 207 11.16 2.31 2.08
N CYS A 208 9.92 1.84 2.25
CA CYS A 208 9.64 0.78 3.20
C CYS A 208 10.25 -0.54 2.70
N ARG A 209 10.63 -1.43 3.63
CA ARG A 209 11.10 -2.79 3.34
C ARG A 209 9.97 -3.68 2.82
N GLY A 210 8.74 -3.29 3.08
CA GLY A 210 7.52 -3.99 2.73
C GLY A 210 6.34 -3.39 3.48
N VAL A 211 5.20 -4.06 3.41
CA VAL A 211 4.01 -3.71 4.17
C VAL A 211 3.47 -4.93 4.89
N GLU A 212 3.10 -4.77 6.16
CA GLU A 212 2.29 -5.75 6.87
C GLU A 212 0.82 -5.54 6.53
N MET A 213 0.14 -6.62 6.19
CA MET A 213 -1.26 -6.65 5.82
C MET A 213 -2.00 -7.58 6.78
N GLU A 214 -2.96 -7.04 7.50
CA GLU A 214 -3.79 -7.73 8.47
C GLU A 214 -5.25 -7.62 8.03
N ALA A 215 -5.95 -8.76 7.90
CA ALA A 215 -7.36 -8.76 7.58
C ALA A 215 -8.15 -9.76 8.43
N MET A 216 -9.37 -9.37 8.82
CA MET A 216 -10.30 -10.24 9.54
C MET A 216 -11.75 -9.90 9.19
N CYS A 217 -12.52 -10.90 8.76
CA CYS A 217 -13.97 -10.81 8.67
C CYS A 217 -14.59 -10.67 10.08
N ILE A 218 -15.39 -9.61 10.28
CA ILE A 218 -16.03 -9.30 11.57
C ILE A 218 -17.12 -10.33 11.89
N GLU A 219 -17.99 -10.64 10.93
CA GLU A 219 -19.18 -11.47 11.11
C GLU A 219 -18.84 -12.91 11.51
N ASP A 220 -17.74 -13.46 10.99
CA ASP A 220 -17.31 -14.83 11.28
C ASP A 220 -16.29 -14.92 12.42
N ASN A 221 -15.97 -13.80 13.09
CA ASN A 221 -14.90 -13.68 14.10
C ASN A 221 -13.57 -14.28 13.62
N GLY A 222 -13.22 -14.10 12.34
CA GLY A 222 -12.02 -14.69 11.74
C GLY A 222 -11.96 -16.23 11.75
N LYS A 223 -13.09 -16.93 11.98
CA LYS A 223 -13.10 -18.40 12.00
C LYS A 223 -12.95 -18.94 10.57
N THR A 224 -11.86 -19.66 10.35
CA THR A 224 -11.49 -20.30 9.07
C THR A 224 -12.29 -21.56 8.72
N ASN A 225 -13.35 -21.87 9.48
CA ASN A 225 -14.21 -23.05 9.28
C ASN A 225 -15.21 -22.85 8.12
N GLY A 226 -15.19 -21.68 7.50
CA GLY A 226 -15.92 -21.23 6.32
C GLY A 226 -15.07 -20.18 5.59
N SER A 227 -15.60 -19.62 4.49
CA SER A 227 -14.96 -18.68 3.56
C SER A 227 -14.57 -17.30 4.15
N GLY A 228 -14.24 -17.22 5.44
CA GLY A 228 -13.91 -15.99 6.13
C GLY A 228 -12.46 -15.55 5.88
N VAL A 229 -12.28 -14.29 5.48
CA VAL A 229 -10.96 -13.65 5.37
C VAL A 229 -10.34 -13.56 6.77
N CYS A 230 -9.14 -14.12 6.92
CA CYS A 230 -8.34 -14.04 8.15
C CYS A 230 -6.87 -14.30 7.80
N PHE A 231 -6.06 -13.25 7.79
CA PHE A 231 -4.63 -13.37 7.49
C PHE A 231 -3.80 -12.27 8.14
N HIS A 232 -2.52 -12.56 8.32
CA HIS A 232 -1.50 -11.59 8.69
C HIS A 232 -0.21 -11.94 7.97
N VAL A 233 0.17 -11.09 7.02
CA VAL A 233 1.30 -11.32 6.13
C VAL A 233 2.16 -10.07 5.98
N PHE A 234 3.44 -10.27 5.67
CA PHE A 234 4.35 -9.22 5.23
C PHE A 234 4.62 -9.38 3.74
N ALA A 235 4.25 -8.38 2.93
CA ALA A 235 4.55 -8.33 1.51
C ALA A 235 5.84 -7.54 1.28
N TYR A 236 6.83 -8.16 0.62
CA TYR A 236 8.17 -7.60 0.48
C TYR A 236 8.23 -6.51 -0.60
N ASN A 237 8.82 -5.35 -0.27
CA ASN A 237 9.08 -4.27 -1.23
C ASN A 237 10.36 -4.50 -2.04
N VAL A 238 10.42 -5.64 -2.72
CA VAL A 238 11.57 -6.08 -3.52
C VAL A 238 11.18 -6.17 -4.99
N GLN A 239 12.16 -6.23 -5.89
CA GLN A 239 11.94 -6.57 -7.29
C GLN A 239 13.00 -7.59 -7.70
N PRO A 240 12.63 -8.83 -8.08
CA PRO A 240 13.62 -9.84 -8.45
C PRO A 240 14.60 -9.34 -9.51
N GLY A 241 15.91 -9.43 -9.21
CA GLY A 241 17.00 -8.97 -10.08
C GLY A 241 17.33 -7.48 -10.00
N ILE A 242 16.70 -6.73 -9.09
CA ILE A 242 16.95 -5.31 -8.86
C ILE A 242 17.25 -5.08 -7.37
N GLY A 243 18.41 -4.48 -7.10
CA GLY A 243 18.80 -4.03 -5.78
C GLY A 243 18.22 -2.63 -5.54
N ILE A 244 17.83 -2.37 -4.30
CA ILE A 244 17.22 -1.12 -3.86
C ILE A 244 18.00 -0.59 -2.67
N ASP A 245 18.41 0.68 -2.75
CA ASP A 245 18.82 1.46 -1.59
C ASP A 245 17.56 2.07 -0.96
N TYR A 246 17.14 1.51 0.17
CA TYR A 246 15.90 1.93 0.83
C TYR A 246 16.04 3.28 1.54
N ALA A 247 17.27 3.72 1.82
CA ALA A 247 17.52 5.03 2.40
C ALA A 247 17.15 6.15 1.43
N THR A 248 17.40 5.95 0.14
CA THR A 248 17.28 7.00 -0.89
C THR A 248 16.23 6.70 -1.95
N GLY A 249 15.89 5.43 -2.15
CA GLY A 249 15.11 4.90 -3.27
C GLY A 249 15.92 4.64 -4.55
N GLU A 250 17.24 4.85 -4.55
CA GLU A 250 18.09 4.47 -5.69
C GLU A 250 18.06 2.96 -5.95
N SER A 251 18.34 2.54 -7.18
CA SER A 251 18.26 1.14 -7.57
C SER A 251 19.28 0.75 -8.63
N TRP A 252 19.66 -0.52 -8.66
CA TRP A 252 20.62 -1.09 -9.62
C TRP A 252 20.21 -2.49 -10.04
N VAL A 253 20.69 -2.94 -11.20
CA VAL A 253 20.53 -4.34 -11.60
C VAL A 253 21.46 -5.20 -10.74
N GLU A 254 20.92 -6.23 -10.10
CA GLU A 254 21.74 -7.19 -9.37
C GLU A 254 22.48 -8.08 -10.37
N ASP A 255 23.82 -8.06 -10.30
CA ASP A 255 24.64 -8.98 -11.08
C ASP A 255 24.70 -10.31 -10.33
N ASN A 256 24.13 -11.37 -10.90
CA ASN A 256 24.13 -12.73 -10.34
C ASN A 256 25.54 -13.35 -10.44
N GLY A 257 26.53 -12.73 -9.80
CA GLY A 257 27.91 -13.16 -9.73
C GLY A 257 28.79 -12.63 -10.86
N LYS A 258 29.18 -11.36 -10.75
CA LYS A 258 30.57 -10.88 -10.86
C LYS A 258 30.71 -9.58 -10.08
N GLU A 259 31.71 -9.51 -9.22
CA GLU A 259 32.08 -8.33 -8.44
C GLU A 259 32.10 -7.08 -9.32
N SER A 260 31.28 -6.08 -9.00
CA SER A 260 31.38 -4.74 -9.59
C SER A 260 32.37 -3.92 -8.76
N GLY A 261 33.52 -3.64 -9.39
CA GLY A 261 34.28 -2.45 -9.07
C GLY A 261 33.45 -1.21 -9.40
N GLU A 262 33.73 -0.15 -8.64
CA GLU A 262 33.24 1.22 -8.77
C GLU A 262 32.87 1.61 -10.21
N THR A 263 31.64 2.07 -10.40
CA THR A 263 31.30 2.94 -11.54
C THR A 263 30.53 4.17 -11.06
N ASP A 264 31.19 5.31 -11.25
CA ASP A 264 30.70 6.69 -11.14
C ASP A 264 29.35 6.91 -11.87
N PRO A 265 28.49 7.82 -11.38
CA PRO A 265 27.21 8.12 -11.98
C PRO A 265 27.39 9.09 -13.15
N ALA A 266 27.38 8.55 -14.38
CA ALA A 266 27.21 9.35 -15.59
C ALA A 266 25.79 9.15 -16.12
N GLY A 267 24.96 10.18 -15.93
CA GLY A 267 23.59 10.24 -16.39
C GLY A 267 23.44 9.86 -17.86
N ILE A 268 22.48 8.98 -18.13
CA ILE A 268 22.03 8.67 -19.47
C ILE A 268 20.88 9.62 -19.81
N GLN A 269 21.11 10.32 -20.92
CA GLN A 269 20.27 11.34 -21.53
C GLN A 269 18.97 10.73 -22.07
N ASP A 270 17.91 11.55 -22.03
CA ASP A 270 16.63 11.36 -22.70
C ASP A 270 16.78 10.70 -24.08
N ASP A 271 16.22 9.49 -24.23
CA ASP A 271 15.82 9.00 -25.55
C ASP A 271 14.42 9.54 -25.82
N GLU A 272 14.37 10.69 -26.51
CA GLU A 272 13.19 11.26 -27.11
C GLU A 272 12.57 10.28 -28.12
N ARG A 273 11.73 9.38 -27.61
CA ARG A 273 10.70 8.72 -28.41
C ARG A 273 9.36 8.75 -27.69
N GLY A 274 8.82 9.97 -27.57
CA GLY A 274 7.37 10.20 -27.43
C GLY A 274 6.89 10.80 -26.10
N THR A 275 7.46 11.93 -25.66
CA THR A 275 6.88 12.81 -24.61
C THR A 275 5.68 13.64 -25.10
N GLY A 276 5.13 13.33 -26.27
CA GLY A 276 3.94 13.98 -26.82
C GLY A 276 2.67 13.26 -26.38
N LYS A 277 1.73 13.98 -25.78
CA LYS A 277 0.38 13.46 -25.55
C LYS A 277 -0.22 13.00 -26.89
N GLN A 278 -0.72 11.78 -26.94
CA GLN A 278 -1.46 11.26 -28.09
C GLN A 278 -2.80 10.69 -27.64
N GLU A 279 -3.73 10.55 -28.56
CA GLU A 279 -5.06 10.02 -28.27
C GLU A 279 -5.08 8.50 -28.40
N TYR A 280 -5.52 7.82 -27.34
CA TYR A 280 -5.68 6.37 -27.26
C TYR A 280 -7.15 5.98 -27.14
N ALA A 281 -7.48 4.80 -27.65
CA ALA A 281 -8.77 4.16 -27.43
C ALA A 281 -8.65 3.12 -26.30
N ILE A 282 -9.40 3.30 -25.23
CA ILE A 282 -9.37 2.46 -24.02
C ILE A 282 -10.62 1.62 -24.00
N ASN A 283 -10.45 0.30 -23.92
CA ASN A 283 -11.54 -0.63 -23.71
C ASN A 283 -11.81 -0.76 -22.20
N ILE A 284 -12.89 -0.12 -21.75
CA ILE A 284 -13.27 0.00 -20.34
C ILE A 284 -13.54 -1.34 -19.67
N ASN A 285 -13.98 -2.36 -20.43
CA ASN A 285 -14.23 -3.70 -19.87
C ASN A 285 -12.98 -4.52 -19.63
N THR A 286 -11.89 -4.21 -20.33
CA THR A 286 -10.66 -5.03 -20.31
C THR A 286 -9.45 -4.30 -19.74
N GLY A 287 -9.59 -3.00 -19.45
CA GLY A 287 -8.48 -2.14 -19.06
C GLY A 287 -7.39 -2.02 -20.12
N LYS A 288 -7.67 -2.35 -21.39
CA LYS A 288 -6.66 -2.30 -22.47
C LYS A 288 -6.75 -1.02 -23.28
N PHE A 289 -5.62 -0.35 -23.49
CA PHE A 289 -5.54 0.81 -24.37
C PHE A 289 -4.91 0.47 -25.73
N HIS A 290 -5.32 1.20 -26.77
CA HIS A 290 -5.07 0.92 -28.17
C HIS A 290 -4.72 2.20 -28.94
N LEU A 291 -3.97 2.07 -30.04
CA LEU A 291 -3.92 3.10 -31.08
C LEU A 291 -5.30 3.20 -31.76
N LEU A 292 -5.66 4.40 -32.23
CA LEU A 292 -6.97 4.69 -32.84
C LEU A 292 -7.29 3.80 -34.06
N ASP A 293 -6.26 3.35 -34.78
CA ASP A 293 -6.36 2.52 -35.97
C ASP A 293 -6.31 1.01 -35.67
N CYS A 294 -6.26 0.61 -34.39
CA CYS A 294 -6.18 -0.79 -34.00
C CYS A 294 -7.44 -1.56 -34.44
N ALA A 295 -7.24 -2.65 -35.19
CA ALA A 295 -8.31 -3.51 -35.68
C ALA A 295 -9.21 -4.09 -34.57
N SER A 296 -8.72 -4.16 -33.33
CA SER A 296 -9.51 -4.59 -32.18
C SER A 296 -10.52 -3.53 -31.74
N VAL A 297 -10.20 -2.24 -31.88
CA VAL A 297 -11.11 -1.13 -31.53
C VAL A 297 -12.34 -1.14 -32.42
N GLN A 298 -12.18 -1.44 -33.72
CA GLN A 298 -13.29 -1.50 -34.68
C GLN A 298 -14.26 -2.67 -34.44
N LYS A 299 -13.89 -3.65 -33.60
CA LYS A 299 -14.69 -4.85 -33.31
C LYS A 299 -15.41 -4.79 -31.95
N VAL A 300 -15.12 -3.76 -31.14
CA VAL A 300 -15.71 -3.58 -29.82
C VAL A 300 -16.93 -2.65 -29.95
N ASN A 301 -17.94 -2.84 -29.10
CA ASN A 301 -19.08 -1.92 -29.02
C ASN A 301 -18.56 -0.50 -28.72
N PRO A 302 -18.90 0.54 -29.52
CA PRO A 302 -18.44 1.91 -29.30
C PRO A 302 -18.71 2.45 -27.90
N GLU A 303 -19.78 2.00 -27.23
CA GLU A 303 -20.12 2.40 -25.85
C GLU A 303 -19.08 1.92 -24.82
N ASN A 304 -18.28 0.90 -25.17
CA ASN A 304 -17.22 0.33 -24.33
C ASN A 304 -15.83 0.87 -24.68
N ILE A 305 -15.75 1.92 -25.50
CA ILE A 305 -14.49 2.55 -25.90
C ILE A 305 -14.49 4.01 -25.44
N LYS A 306 -13.50 4.36 -24.60
CA LYS A 306 -13.22 5.73 -24.16
C LYS A 306 -11.99 6.25 -24.90
N PHE A 307 -12.07 7.44 -25.47
CA PHE A 307 -10.91 8.10 -26.09
C PHE A 307 -10.23 9.03 -25.08
N TRP A 308 -8.91 8.94 -24.96
CA TRP A 308 -8.15 9.72 -23.98
C TRP A 308 -6.85 10.22 -24.61
N THR A 309 -6.64 11.54 -24.58
CA THR A 309 -5.37 12.17 -24.97
C THR A 309 -4.44 12.35 -23.77
N CYS A 310 -3.36 11.57 -23.72
CA CYS A 310 -2.42 11.56 -22.60
C CYS A 310 -1.06 11.05 -23.06
N ALA A 311 -0.06 11.12 -22.18
CA ALA A 311 1.16 10.36 -22.41
C ALA A 311 0.84 8.86 -22.31
N ARG A 312 1.59 8.03 -23.05
CA ARG A 312 1.47 6.57 -22.96
C ARG A 312 1.61 6.09 -21.52
N ASP A 313 2.59 6.67 -20.84
CA ASP A 313 3.03 6.26 -19.52
C ASP A 313 1.97 6.62 -18.46
N GLU A 314 1.20 7.70 -18.66
CA GLU A 314 0.04 8.04 -17.81
C GLU A 314 -1.02 6.92 -17.81
N LEU A 315 -1.27 6.25 -18.96
CA LEU A 315 -2.24 5.16 -19.00
C LEU A 315 -1.77 3.92 -18.27
N ILE A 316 -0.48 3.63 -18.34
CA ILE A 316 0.11 2.49 -17.64
C ILE A 316 0.09 2.76 -16.13
N GLU A 317 0.43 3.98 -15.72
CA GLU A 317 0.35 4.43 -14.32
C GLU A 317 -1.09 4.37 -13.78
N ASP A 318 -2.10 4.68 -14.59
CA ASP A 318 -3.51 4.60 -14.23
C ASP A 318 -4.07 3.16 -14.27
N GLY A 319 -3.21 2.14 -14.46
CA GLY A 319 -3.57 0.72 -14.40
C GLY A 319 -4.06 0.10 -15.71
N TYR A 320 -3.98 0.84 -16.82
CA TYR A 320 -4.34 0.31 -18.14
C TYR A 320 -3.17 -0.44 -18.79
N SER A 321 -3.48 -1.57 -19.42
CA SER A 321 -2.48 -2.39 -20.12
C SER A 321 -2.44 -2.10 -21.62
N PRO A 322 -1.26 -2.00 -22.25
CA PRO A 322 -1.17 -1.78 -23.68
C PRO A 322 -1.70 -2.98 -24.47
N CYS A 323 -2.41 -2.73 -25.57
CA CYS A 323 -2.84 -3.79 -26.48
C CYS A 323 -1.63 -4.45 -27.15
N GLY A 324 -1.44 -5.75 -26.92
CA GLY A 324 -0.34 -6.52 -27.52
C GLY A 324 -0.35 -6.62 -29.06
N VAL A 325 -1.44 -6.20 -29.73
CA VAL A 325 -1.57 -6.21 -31.20
C VAL A 325 -1.06 -4.92 -31.81
N CYS A 326 -1.62 -3.77 -31.42
CA CYS A 326 -1.18 -2.47 -31.95
C CYS A 326 0.06 -1.92 -31.27
N LYS A 327 0.44 -2.46 -30.10
CA LYS A 327 1.62 -2.07 -29.32
C LYS A 327 1.73 -0.54 -29.22
N PRO A 328 0.68 0.12 -28.67
CA PRO A 328 0.61 1.57 -28.55
C PRO A 328 1.71 2.12 -27.65
#